data_AF-J3CIQ7-F1
#
_entry.id   AF-J3CIQ7-F1
#
_cell.length_a   1.000
_cell.length_b   1.000
_cell.length_c   1.000
_cell.angle_alpha   90.00
_cell.angle_beta   90.00
_cell.angle_gamma   90.00
#
_symmetry.space_group_name_H-M   'P 1'
#
loop_
_entity.id
_entity.type
_entity.pdbx_description
1 polymer ?
#
loop_
_entity_poly.entity_id
_entity_poly.type
_entity_poly.pdbx_seq_one_letter_code
_entity_poly.pdbx_strand_id
1 'polypeptide(L)'
;MDLITPELRILLLANGHTARDNPHFDPWPVLKWFNPCGAATWLITELDPDDEDLVWGLCDLGMGSPEAGHVSVRELASIRLMSGALGIERDLHWRADKPLSAYLRLARAAGRIVS
;
A
#
# COMPACT_ATOMS: atom_id res chain seq x y z
N MET A 1 15.69 5.00 -2.97
CA MET A 1 14.45 5.66 -3.43
C MET A 1 13.52 5.72 -2.23
N ASP A 2 12.92 6.88 -1.95
CA ASP A 2 11.94 6.98 -0.87
C ASP A 2 10.60 6.37 -1.29
N LEU A 3 10.07 5.48 -0.45
CA LEU A 3 8.80 4.78 -0.70
C LEU A 3 7.60 5.73 -0.67
N ILE A 4 7.70 6.84 0.08
CA ILE A 4 6.69 7.88 0.19
C ILE A 4 7.37 9.24 -0.03
N THR A 5 6.99 9.95 -1.08
CA THR A 5 7.48 11.32 -1.30
C THR A 5 6.73 12.32 -0.40
N PRO A 6 7.24 13.53 -0.19
CA PRO A 6 6.54 14.55 0.60
C PRO A 6 5.10 14.82 0.12
N GLU A 7 4.87 14.81 -1.20
CA GLU A 7 3.55 15.05 -1.79
C GLU A 7 2.59 13.89 -1.50
N LEU A 8 3.07 12.64 -1.60
CA LEU A 8 2.28 11.47 -1.25
C LEU A 8 1.97 11.45 0.24
N ARG A 9 2.93 11.85 1.10
CA ARG A 9 2.75 11.94 2.55
C ARG A 9 1.59 12.86 2.93
N ILE A 10 1.47 14.03 2.28
CA ILE A 10 0.36 14.96 2.52
C ILE A 10 -0.98 14.29 2.22
N LEU A 11 -1.10 13.59 1.09
CA LEU A 11 -2.34 12.91 0.69
C LEU A 11 -2.68 11.75 1.63
N LEU A 12 -1.68 10.94 1.99
CA LEU A 12 -1.85 9.80 2.89
C LEU A 12 -2.25 10.24 4.31
N LEU A 13 -1.67 11.32 4.83
CA LEU A 13 -2.04 11.89 6.14
C LEU A 13 -3.44 12.48 6.12
N ALA A 14 -3.82 13.19 5.05
CA ALA A 14 -5.19 13.70 4.91
C ALA A 14 -6.22 12.56 4.92
N ASN A 15 -5.91 11.45 4.25
CA ASN A 15 -6.73 10.24 4.30
C ASN A 15 -6.75 9.63 5.71
N GLY A 16 -5.62 9.53 6.40
CA GLY A 16 -5.53 8.99 7.77
C GLY A 16 -6.32 9.80 8.79
N HIS A 17 -6.26 11.14 8.72
CA HIS A 17 -7.11 12.00 9.53
C HIS A 17 -8.60 11.79 9.25
N THR A 18 -8.98 11.62 7.97
CA THR A 18 -10.37 11.36 7.60
C THR A 18 -10.86 9.99 8.08
N ALA A 19 -10.02 8.95 7.94
CA ALA A 19 -10.32 7.59 8.35
C ALA A 19 -10.57 7.48 9.87
N ARG A 20 -9.81 8.24 10.68
CA ARG A 20 -9.95 8.29 12.14
C ARG A 20 -11.37 8.63 12.59
N ASP A 21 -12.00 9.59 11.92
CA ASP A 21 -13.33 10.09 12.26
C ASP A 21 -14.46 9.42 11.44
N ASN A 22 -14.10 8.61 10.43
CA ASN A 22 -15.04 7.95 9.53
C ASN A 22 -14.67 6.48 9.26
N PRO A 23 -15.24 5.53 10.03
CA PRO A 23 -15.02 4.10 9.84
C PRO A 23 -15.48 3.52 8.49
N HIS A 24 -16.25 4.28 7.71
CA HIS A 24 -16.73 3.90 6.38
C HIS A 24 -15.98 4.61 5.25
N PHE A 25 -14.89 5.32 5.58
CA PHE A 25 -14.06 5.97 4.58
C PHE A 25 -13.46 4.91 3.63
N ASP A 26 -13.72 5.05 2.34
CA ASP A 26 -13.24 4.13 1.29
C ASP A 26 -12.47 4.94 0.22
N PRO A 27 -11.27 5.44 0.57
CA PRO A 27 -10.46 6.22 -0.34
C PRO A 27 -9.93 5.39 -1.49
N TRP A 28 -9.55 6.08 -2.56
CA TRP A 28 -8.79 5.49 -3.65
C TRP A 28 -7.33 5.36 -3.18
N PRO A 29 -6.63 4.24 -3.46
CA PRO A 29 -5.23 4.12 -3.08
C PRO A 29 -4.39 5.22 -3.74
N VAL A 30 -3.49 5.79 -2.95
CA VAL A 30 -2.62 6.93 -3.32
C VAL A 30 -1.35 6.44 -4.01
N LEU A 31 -0.86 5.27 -3.65
CA LEU A 31 0.33 4.67 -4.26
C LEU A 31 0.22 3.14 -4.33
N LYS A 32 1.09 2.57 -5.18
CA LYS A 32 1.33 1.13 -5.30
C LYS A 32 2.81 0.84 -5.03
N TRP A 33 3.08 -0.06 -4.10
CA TRP A 33 4.40 -0.67 -3.95
C TRP A 33 4.40 -2.08 -4.50
N PHE A 34 5.57 -2.55 -4.92
CA PHE A 34 5.75 -3.92 -5.39
C PHE A 34 7.15 -4.43 -5.09
N ASN A 35 7.26 -5.75 -4.97
CA ASN A 35 8.52 -6.45 -4.91
C ASN A 35 8.98 -6.75 -6.36
N PRO A 36 10.05 -6.11 -6.87
CA PRO A 36 10.53 -6.33 -8.25
C PRO A 36 11.08 -7.74 -8.50
N CYS A 37 11.25 -8.55 -7.46
CA CYS A 37 11.79 -9.91 -7.52
C CYS A 37 10.78 -10.97 -7.04
N GLY A 38 9.51 -10.60 -6.87
CA GLY A 38 8.47 -11.49 -6.35
C GLY A 38 7.07 -11.02 -6.70
N ALA A 39 6.07 -11.71 -6.14
CA ALA A 39 4.66 -11.41 -6.43
C ALA A 39 4.05 -10.36 -5.46
N ALA A 40 4.79 -9.95 -4.43
CA ALA A 40 4.24 -9.11 -3.38
C ALA A 40 3.91 -7.69 -3.88
N THR A 41 2.71 -7.21 -3.55
CA THR A 41 2.15 -5.92 -3.99
C THR A 41 1.37 -5.29 -2.84
N TRP A 42 1.45 -3.96 -2.71
CA TRP A 42 0.69 -3.18 -1.72
C TRP A 42 0.01 -2.00 -2.40
N LEU A 43 -1.25 -1.75 -2.09
CA LEU A 43 -2.00 -0.55 -2.47
C LEU A 43 -2.33 0.23 -1.21
N ILE A 44 -1.76 1.43 -1.05
CA ILE A 44 -1.81 2.18 0.20
C ILE A 44 -2.78 3.35 0.09
N THR A 45 -3.65 3.52 1.08
CA THR A 45 -4.62 4.60 1.13
C THR A 45 -4.25 5.70 2.10
N GLU A 46 -3.66 5.35 3.23
CA GLU A 46 -3.47 6.30 4.34
C GLU A 46 -2.23 5.99 5.16
N LEU A 47 -1.75 7.05 5.81
CA LEU A 47 -0.69 7.01 6.82
C LEU A 47 -1.34 7.27 8.17
N ASP A 48 -0.92 6.55 9.20
CA ASP A 48 -1.39 6.81 10.57
C ASP A 48 -0.89 8.20 11.00
N PRO A 49 -1.79 9.12 11.44
CA PRO A 49 -1.38 10.46 11.84
C PRO A 49 -0.61 10.51 13.17
N ASP A 50 -0.70 9.46 14.01
CA ASP A 50 0.01 9.37 15.28
C ASP A 50 1.33 8.57 15.16
N ASP A 51 1.45 7.73 14.13
CA ASP A 51 2.67 6.98 13.80
C ASP A 51 2.91 6.92 12.28
N GLU A 52 3.70 7.87 11.77
CA GLU A 52 4.04 7.97 10.36
C GLU A 52 4.93 6.82 9.81
N ASP A 53 5.24 5.80 10.62
CA ASP A 53 5.77 4.53 10.14
C ASP A 53 4.69 3.52 9.71
N LEU A 54 3.46 3.68 10.20
CA LEU A 54 2.35 2.77 9.90
C LEU A 54 1.49 3.33 8.78
N VAL A 55 1.27 2.52 7.75
CA VAL A 55 0.28 2.80 6.70
C VAL A 55 -0.81 1.75 6.72
N TRP A 56 -2.00 2.11 6.20
CA TRP A 56 -3.09 1.17 5.95
C TRP A 56 -3.34 1.02 4.45
N GLY A 57 -3.68 -0.20 4.05
CA GLY A 57 -3.95 -0.52 2.66
C GLY A 57 -4.22 -1.99 2.40
N LEU A 58 -4.28 -2.36 1.12
CA LEU A 58 -4.42 -3.73 0.65
C LEU A 58 -3.04 -4.33 0.39
N CYS A 59 -2.77 -5.45 1.04
CA CYS A 59 -1.51 -6.17 1.02
C CYS A 59 -1.71 -7.54 0.35
N ASP A 60 -0.84 -7.86 -0.59
CA ASP A 60 -0.74 -9.19 -1.19
C ASP A 60 0.71 -9.64 -1.11
N LEU A 61 0.98 -10.67 -0.33
CA LEU A 61 2.33 -11.22 -0.16
C LEU A 61 2.66 -12.30 -1.19
N GLY A 62 1.79 -12.54 -2.18
CA GLY A 62 1.95 -13.58 -3.18
C GLY A 62 1.57 -14.98 -2.69
N MET A 63 0.75 -15.08 -1.63
CA MET A 63 0.41 -16.34 -0.95
C MET A 63 -1.02 -16.82 -1.22
N GLY A 64 -1.75 -16.19 -2.15
CA GLY A 64 -3.13 -16.57 -2.48
C GLY A 64 -4.19 -15.91 -1.58
N SER A 65 -3.78 -15.08 -0.62
CA SER A 65 -4.66 -14.46 0.39
C SER A 65 -4.38 -12.96 0.56
N PRO A 66 -4.83 -12.09 -0.35
CA PRO A 66 -4.71 -10.65 -0.17
C PRO A 66 -5.60 -10.13 0.96
N GLU A 67 -5.07 -9.23 1.77
CA GLU A 67 -5.70 -8.75 3.00
C GLU A 67 -5.57 -7.23 3.14
N ALA A 68 -6.58 -6.57 3.70
CA ALA A 68 -6.47 -5.18 4.12
C ALA A 68 -5.88 -5.13 5.53
N GLY A 69 -4.89 -4.27 5.76
CA GLY A 69 -4.19 -4.22 7.04
C GLY A 69 -3.17 -3.10 7.13
N HIS A 70 -2.57 -2.98 8.32
CA HIS A 70 -1.45 -2.08 8.56
C HIS A 70 -0.13 -2.71 8.11
N VAL A 71 0.79 -1.89 7.60
CA VAL A 71 2.17 -2.28 7.30
C VAL A 71 3.14 -1.19 7.70
N SER A 72 4.32 -1.58 8.22
CA SER A 72 5.39 -0.65 8.55
C SER A 72 6.19 -0.26 7.30
N VAL A 73 6.36 1.04 7.10
CA VAL A 73 7.19 1.60 6.03
C VAL A 73 8.66 1.25 6.26
N ARG A 74 9.16 1.31 7.50
CA ARG A 74 10.53 0.87 7.82
C ARG A 74 10.75 -0.60 7.55
N GLU A 75 9.80 -1.48 7.90
CA GLU A 75 9.92 -2.91 7.59
C GLU A 75 10.02 -3.13 6.09
N LEU A 76 9.13 -2.54 5.28
CA LEU A 76 9.21 -2.62 3.82
C LEU A 76 10.52 -2.05 3.27
N ALA A 77 10.97 -0.90 3.78
CA ALA A 77 12.21 -0.26 3.36
C ALA A 77 13.47 -1.06 3.78
N SER A 78 13.37 -1.93 4.78
CA SER A 78 14.45 -2.81 5.25
C SER A 78 14.63 -4.06 4.40
N ILE A 79 13.62 -4.43 3.60
CA ILE A 79 13.69 -5.59 2.71
C ILE A 79 14.85 -5.41 1.73
N ARG A 80 15.69 -6.45 1.64
CA ARG A 80 16.81 -6.52 0.69
C ARG A 80 16.57 -7.68 -0.26
N LEU A 81 16.54 -7.37 -1.55
CA LEU A 81 16.33 -8.32 -2.65
C LEU A 81 17.61 -8.40 -3.48
N MET A 82 17.80 -9.52 -4.19
CA MET A 82 18.97 -9.73 -5.07
C MET A 82 20.29 -9.36 -4.38
N SER A 83 20.55 -9.96 -3.21
CA SER A 83 21.75 -9.68 -2.40
C SER A 83 21.94 -8.20 -2.01
N GLY A 84 20.84 -7.45 -1.91
CA GLY A 84 20.82 -6.04 -1.54
C GLY A 84 20.90 -5.06 -2.71
N ALA A 85 20.92 -5.54 -3.96
CA ALA A 85 20.87 -4.67 -5.13
C ALA A 85 19.52 -3.97 -5.30
N LEU A 86 18.44 -4.60 -4.82
CA LEU A 86 17.07 -4.10 -4.95
C LEU A 86 16.37 -4.09 -3.58
N GLY A 87 15.31 -3.29 -3.50
CA GLY A 87 14.36 -3.26 -2.38
C GLY A 87 12.94 -3.24 -2.91
N ILE A 88 11.97 -2.96 -2.04
CA ILE A 88 10.61 -2.64 -2.49
C ILE A 88 10.63 -1.35 -3.30
N GLU A 89 9.86 -1.31 -4.37
CA GLU A 89 9.77 -0.16 -5.27
C GLU A 89 8.36 0.41 -5.32
N ARG A 90 8.25 1.68 -5.72
CA ARG A 90 6.98 2.35 -5.98
C ARG A 90 6.72 2.40 -7.48
N ASP A 91 5.53 1.97 -7.89
CA ASP A 91 5.11 2.07 -9.27
C ASP A 91 4.76 3.53 -9.60
N LEU A 92 5.55 4.16 -10.47
CA LEU A 92 5.43 5.57 -10.83
C LEU A 92 4.36 5.83 -11.91
N HIS A 93 3.94 4.79 -12.61
CA HIS A 93 3.02 4.88 -13.75
C HIS A 93 1.63 4.36 -13.41
N TRP A 94 1.51 3.62 -12.31
CA TRP A 94 0.25 3.15 -11.79
C TRP A 94 -0.63 4.29 -11.25
N ARG A 95 -1.94 4.17 -11.48
CA ARG A 95 -2.96 5.07 -10.95
C ARG A 95 -4.17 4.24 -10.53
N ALA A 96 -4.70 4.54 -9.35
CA ALA A 96 -5.96 3.95 -8.91
C ALA A 96 -7.10 4.31 -9.87
N ASP A 97 -7.94 3.33 -10.17
CA ASP A 97 -9.15 3.47 -10.97
C ASP A 97 -10.41 3.01 -10.21
N LYS A 98 -10.27 2.73 -8.91
CA LYS A 98 -11.36 2.37 -8.00
C LYS A 98 -10.99 2.57 -6.51
N PRO A 99 -11.99 2.62 -5.62
CA PRO A 99 -11.78 2.60 -4.17
C PRO A 99 -11.11 1.32 -3.66
N LEU A 100 -10.50 1.39 -2.47
CA LEU A 100 -9.83 0.26 -1.83
C LEU A 100 -10.73 -0.96 -1.67
N SER A 101 -11.99 -0.76 -1.27
CA SER A 101 -12.95 -1.86 -1.09
C SER A 101 -13.18 -2.65 -2.38
N ALA A 102 -13.14 -1.99 -3.54
CA ALA A 102 -13.30 -2.63 -4.83
C ALA A 102 -12.07 -3.45 -5.22
N TYR A 103 -10.87 -2.93 -4.98
CA TYR A 103 -9.64 -3.73 -5.13
C TYR A 103 -9.64 -4.95 -4.20
N LEU A 104 -10.03 -4.80 -2.93
CA LEU A 104 -10.08 -5.91 -1.98
C LEU A 104 -11.04 -7.02 -2.43
N ARG A 105 -12.24 -6.66 -2.92
CA ARG A 105 -13.20 -7.65 -3.44
C ARG A 105 -12.63 -8.42 -4.63
N LEU A 106 -12.04 -7.72 -5.60
CA LEU A 106 -11.42 -8.34 -6.77
C LEU A 106 -10.23 -9.22 -6.37
N ALA A 107 -9.42 -8.73 -5.42
CA ALA A 107 -8.23 -9.44 -4.97
C ALA A 107 -8.57 -10.74 -4.24
N ARG A 108 -9.61 -10.73 -3.39
CA ARG A 108 -10.13 -11.93 -2.74
C ARG A 108 -10.65 -12.96 -3.74
N ALA A 109 -11.37 -12.50 -4.77
CA ALA A 109 -11.88 -13.41 -5.81
C ALA A 109 -10.75 -14.03 -6.66
N ALA A 110 -9.67 -13.27 -6.91
CA ALA A 110 -8.55 -13.71 -7.72
C ALA A 110 -7.42 -14.40 -6.93
N GLY A 111 -7.43 -14.30 -5.60
CA GLY A 111 -6.31 -14.71 -4.73
C GLY A 111 -5.06 -13.82 -4.87
N ARG A 112 -5.15 -12.67 -5.54
CA ARG A 112 -4.05 -11.71 -5.76
C ARG A 112 -4.57 -10.32 -6.10
N ILE A 113 -3.80 -9.27 -5.87
CA ILE A 113 -4.16 -7.91 -6.32
C ILE A 113 -4.20 -7.86 -7.86
N VAL A 114 -5.32 -7.38 -8.40
CA VAL A 114 -5.51 -7.08 -9.82
C VAL A 114 -5.71 -5.58 -9.92
N SER A 115 -4.68 -4.86 -10.41
CA SER A 115 -4.63 -3.40 -10.45
C SER A 115 -3.83 -2.84 -11.61
#